data_AF-A0A3N5QEM8-F1
#
_entry.id   AF-A0A3N5QEM8-F1
#
_cell.length_a   1.000
_cell.length_b   1.000
_cell.length_c   1.000
_cell.angle_alpha   90.00
_cell.angle_beta   90.00
_cell.angle_gamma   90.00
#
_symmetry.space_group_name_H-M   'P 1'
#
loop_
_entity.id
_entity.type
_entity.pdbx_description
1 polymer ?
#
loop_
_entity_poly.entity_id
_entity_poly.type
_entity_poly.pdbx_seq_one_letter_code
_entity_poly.pdbx_strand_id
1 'polypeptide(L)'
;VARASLDELLLDYEDFLRQRHLRQWAKDDTEALAVRRVGRQDRTDQSDRADQAQAAQYATWLNNGDPGVVANAVICLIHQANYLLDQQIAALERQFITEGGYSEKLAAARIAERSKKDQTDQSDRSEKGPTCPLCGKPMALRTARKGPRAGSQFWGCPGYPECKGTKPV
;
A
#
# COMPACT_ATOMS: atom_id res chain seq x y z
N VAL A 1 -10.10 -14.91 -8.64
CA VAL A 1 -9.87 -16.35 -8.41
C VAL A 1 -10.67 -16.85 -7.22
N ALA A 2 -10.45 -16.32 -5.99
CA ALA A 2 -11.17 -16.77 -4.79
C ALA A 2 -12.71 -16.71 -4.88
N ARG A 3 -13.29 -15.61 -5.39
CA ARG A 3 -14.74 -15.45 -5.52
C ARG A 3 -15.39 -16.50 -6.44
N ALA A 4 -14.81 -16.73 -7.61
CA ALA A 4 -15.34 -17.71 -8.56
C ALA A 4 -15.35 -19.13 -7.96
N SER A 5 -14.31 -19.51 -7.21
CA SER A 5 -14.26 -20.81 -6.52
C SER A 5 -15.29 -20.92 -5.39
N LEU A 6 -15.59 -19.81 -4.70
CA LEU A 6 -16.66 -19.78 -3.69
C LEU A 6 -18.05 -19.87 -4.31
N ASP A 7 -18.27 -19.25 -5.47
CA ASP A 7 -19.53 -19.32 -6.21
C ASP A 7 -19.77 -20.74 -6.78
N GLU A 8 -18.72 -21.45 -7.20
CA GLU A 8 -18.80 -22.86 -7.57
C GLU A 8 -19.17 -23.74 -6.36
N LEU A 9 -18.47 -23.55 -5.24
CA LEU A 9 -18.76 -24.27 -3.99
C LEU A 9 -20.18 -24.00 -3.46
N LEU A 10 -20.69 -22.78 -3.66
CA LEU A 10 -22.06 -22.42 -3.31
C LEU A 10 -23.06 -23.31 -4.06
N LEU A 11 -22.89 -23.40 -5.39
CA LEU A 11 -23.75 -24.21 -6.25
C LEU A 11 -23.68 -25.70 -5.85
N ASP A 12 -22.50 -26.20 -5.50
CA ASP A 12 -22.33 -27.59 -5.05
C ASP A 12 -23.17 -27.90 -3.79
N TYR A 13 -23.20 -26.99 -2.81
CA TYR A 13 -24.00 -27.18 -1.58
C TYR A 13 -25.50 -26.98 -1.81
N GLU A 14 -25.90 -26.06 -2.69
CA GLU A 14 -27.30 -25.91 -3.09
C GLU A 14 -27.82 -27.15 -3.80
N ASP A 15 -27.02 -27.71 -4.71
CA ASP A 15 -27.31 -28.95 -5.41
C ASP A 15 -27.34 -30.14 -4.44
N PHE A 16 -26.43 -30.21 -3.47
CA PHE A 16 -26.43 -31.22 -2.41
C PHE A 16 -27.74 -31.22 -1.61
N LEU A 17 -28.23 -30.04 -1.19
CA LEU A 17 -29.49 -29.90 -0.48
C LEU A 17 -30.67 -30.33 -1.36
N ARG A 18 -30.69 -29.87 -2.63
CA ARG A 18 -31.75 -30.19 -3.59
C ARG A 18 -31.86 -31.69 -3.87
N GLN A 19 -30.73 -32.35 -4.15
CA GLN A 19 -30.69 -33.78 -4.48
C GLN A 19 -31.10 -34.68 -3.30
N ARG A 20 -30.91 -34.22 -2.07
CA ARG A 20 -31.25 -34.97 -0.85
C ARG A 20 -32.60 -34.55 -0.23
N HIS A 21 -33.34 -33.67 -0.91
CA HIS A 21 -34.61 -33.11 -0.41
C HIS A 21 -34.48 -32.46 0.98
N LEU A 22 -33.33 -31.87 1.27
CA LEU A 22 -33.08 -31.14 2.51
C LEU A 22 -33.51 -29.69 2.32
N ARG A 23 -34.12 -29.09 3.35
CA ARG A 23 -34.57 -27.70 3.31
C ARG A 23 -33.35 -26.76 3.23
N GLN A 24 -33.34 -25.88 2.23
CA GLN A 24 -32.44 -24.72 2.21
C GLN A 24 -33.00 -23.61 3.10
N TRP A 25 -32.16 -23.02 3.94
CA TRP A 25 -32.55 -21.89 4.80
C TRP A 25 -32.77 -20.63 3.97
N ALA A 26 -33.85 -19.92 4.28
CA ALA A 26 -34.05 -18.58 3.75
C ALA A 26 -33.08 -17.60 4.43
N LYS A 27 -32.83 -16.46 3.77
CA LYS A 27 -31.90 -15.44 4.27
C LYS A 27 -32.29 -14.87 5.65
N ASP A 28 -33.57 -14.93 6.00
CA ASP A 28 -34.17 -14.37 7.22
C ASP A 28 -34.52 -15.46 8.25
N ASP A 29 -34.21 -16.73 7.96
CA ASP A 29 -34.41 -17.82 8.92
C ASP A 29 -33.53 -17.61 10.15
N THR A 30 -34.04 -17.99 11.32
CA THR A 30 -33.39 -17.76 12.62
C THR A 30 -32.00 -18.39 12.69
N GLU A 31 -31.83 -19.56 12.09
CA GLU A 31 -30.61 -20.34 12.02
C GLU A 31 -29.57 -19.65 11.13
N ALA A 32 -29.98 -19.18 9.95
CA ALA A 32 -29.11 -18.42 9.05
C ALA A 32 -28.66 -17.10 9.69
N LEU A 33 -29.56 -16.41 10.38
CA LEU A 33 -29.23 -15.18 11.11
C LEU A 33 -28.29 -15.44 12.29
N ALA A 34 -28.42 -16.59 12.97
CA ALA A 34 -27.53 -16.97 14.07
C ALA A 34 -26.10 -17.20 13.58
N VAL A 35 -25.90 -17.96 12.49
CA VAL A 35 -24.57 -18.13 11.86
C VAL A 35 -23.95 -16.77 11.50
N ARG A 36 -24.73 -15.91 10.84
CA ARG A 36 -24.25 -14.58 10.40
C ARG A 36 -23.94 -13.61 11.54
N ARG A 37 -24.47 -13.85 12.74
CA ARG A 37 -24.24 -12.99 13.90
C ARG A 37 -22.85 -13.22 14.49
N VAL A 38 -22.34 -14.46 14.45
CA VAL A 38 -21.03 -14.84 14.98
C VAL A 38 -19.92 -14.00 14.36
N GLY A 39 -19.85 -13.95 13.03
CA GLY A 39 -18.86 -13.14 12.31
C GLY A 39 -19.02 -11.62 12.48
N ARG A 40 -20.15 -11.14 13.02
CA ARG A 40 -20.41 -9.70 13.24
C ARG A 40 -19.86 -9.17 14.56
N GLN A 41 -19.67 -10.04 15.55
CA GLN A 41 -19.28 -9.65 16.90
C GLN A 41 -17.76 -9.49 17.07
N ASP A 42 -16.96 -9.99 16.13
CA ASP A 42 -15.49 -9.97 16.23
C ASP A 42 -14.85 -8.78 15.48
N ARG A 43 -15.08 -7.56 16.00
CA ARG A 43 -14.56 -6.30 15.45
C ARG A 43 -13.21 -5.86 16.03
N THR A 44 -12.65 -6.62 16.96
CA THR A 44 -11.39 -6.28 17.64
C THR A 44 -10.25 -7.10 17.07
N ASP A 45 -9.41 -6.43 16.30
CA ASP A 45 -8.00 -6.77 16.01
C ASP A 45 -7.75 -8.20 15.51
N GLN A 46 -7.87 -8.38 14.19
CA GLN A 46 -7.71 -9.68 13.51
C GLN A 46 -6.24 -9.99 13.14
N SER A 47 -5.25 -9.36 13.77
CA SER A 47 -3.84 -9.70 13.50
C SER A 47 -3.42 -11.04 14.13
N ASP A 48 -4.11 -11.53 15.16
CA ASP A 48 -3.54 -12.56 16.05
C ASP A 48 -4.53 -13.62 16.59
N ARG A 49 -5.63 -13.95 15.87
CA ARG A 49 -6.50 -15.06 16.30
C ARG A 49 -6.24 -16.32 15.48
N ALA A 50 -5.59 -17.29 16.11
CA ALA A 50 -5.35 -18.62 15.57
C ALA A 50 -6.64 -19.25 15.02
N ASP A 51 -6.58 -19.76 13.78
CA ASP A 51 -7.70 -20.28 12.99
C ASP A 51 -8.61 -21.27 13.76
N GLN A 52 -8.06 -22.03 14.73
CA GLN A 52 -8.80 -22.97 15.56
C GLN A 52 -9.83 -22.33 16.50
N ALA A 53 -9.53 -21.15 17.06
CA ALA A 53 -10.45 -20.48 17.98
C ALA A 53 -11.70 -19.96 17.25
N GLN A 54 -11.57 -19.65 15.96
CA GLN A 54 -12.67 -19.18 15.12
C GLN A 54 -13.51 -20.34 14.58
N ALA A 55 -12.87 -21.46 14.22
CA ALA A 55 -13.58 -22.69 13.87
C ALA A 55 -14.47 -23.21 15.02
N ALA A 56 -14.02 -23.06 16.27
CA ALA A 56 -14.80 -23.43 17.44
C ALA A 56 -16.12 -22.66 17.57
N GLN A 57 -16.18 -21.40 17.08
CA GLN A 57 -17.40 -20.57 17.15
C GLN A 57 -18.51 -21.08 16.23
N TYR A 58 -18.16 -21.81 15.17
CA TYR A 58 -19.11 -22.39 14.22
C TYR A 58 -19.36 -23.88 14.46
N ALA A 59 -18.69 -24.50 15.45
CA ALA A 59 -18.75 -25.92 15.73
C ALA A 59 -20.18 -26.45 15.91
N THR A 60 -21.08 -25.64 16.50
CA THR A 60 -22.50 -26.00 16.69
C THR A 60 -23.21 -26.36 15.38
N TRP A 61 -22.84 -25.72 14.27
CA TRP A 61 -23.42 -26.02 12.96
C TRP A 61 -22.53 -26.94 12.12
N LEU A 62 -21.22 -26.75 12.13
CA LEU A 62 -20.30 -27.51 11.27
C LEU A 62 -20.11 -28.97 11.73
N ASN A 63 -20.28 -29.24 13.03
CA ASN A 63 -20.20 -30.58 13.58
C ASN A 63 -21.60 -31.18 13.85
N ASN A 64 -22.66 -30.60 13.27
CA ASN A 64 -24.02 -31.10 13.45
C ASN A 64 -24.19 -32.46 12.76
N GLY A 65 -24.96 -33.36 13.37
CA GLY A 65 -25.26 -34.66 12.79
C GLY A 65 -26.20 -34.60 11.58
N ASP A 66 -26.95 -33.51 11.44
CA ASP A 66 -27.79 -33.27 10.26
C ASP A 66 -26.95 -32.60 9.14
N PRO A 67 -26.72 -33.30 8.01
CA PRO A 67 -25.98 -32.74 6.88
C PRO A 67 -26.66 -31.50 6.27
N GLY A 68 -27.98 -31.35 6.43
CA GLY A 68 -28.71 -30.17 6.00
C GLY A 68 -28.32 -28.93 6.79
N VAL A 69 -28.12 -29.06 8.10
CA VAL A 69 -27.65 -27.95 8.96
C VAL A 69 -26.24 -27.53 8.57
N VAL A 70 -25.35 -28.51 8.34
CA VAL A 70 -23.97 -28.24 7.94
C VAL A 70 -23.92 -27.51 6.60
N ALA A 71 -24.61 -28.02 5.57
CA ALA A 71 -24.62 -27.42 4.24
C ALA A 71 -25.20 -26.00 4.25
N ASN A 72 -26.30 -25.76 4.96
CA ASN A 72 -26.88 -24.42 5.07
C ASN A 72 -25.97 -23.44 5.82
N ALA A 73 -25.25 -23.90 6.85
CA ALA A 73 -24.28 -23.08 7.55
C ALA A 73 -23.11 -22.70 6.64
N VAL A 74 -22.59 -23.66 5.84
CA VAL A 74 -21.53 -23.38 4.87
C VAL A 74 -22.00 -22.39 3.79
N ILE A 75 -23.22 -22.53 3.27
CA ILE A 75 -23.82 -21.54 2.34
C ILE A 75 -23.84 -20.13 2.97
N CYS A 76 -24.20 -20.02 4.25
CA CYS A 76 -24.18 -18.73 4.96
C CYS A 76 -22.76 -18.15 5.04
N LEU A 77 -21.76 -18.98 5.34
CA LEU A 77 -20.36 -18.57 5.42
C LEU A 77 -19.80 -18.15 4.06
N ILE A 78 -20.16 -18.85 2.97
CA ILE A 78 -19.76 -18.49 1.60
C ILE A 78 -20.30 -17.10 1.25
N HIS A 79 -21.59 -16.83 1.51
CA HIS A 79 -22.16 -15.50 1.29
C HIS A 79 -21.46 -14.41 2.09
N GLN A 80 -21.08 -14.69 3.34
CA GLN A 80 -20.32 -13.73 4.17
C GLN A 80 -18.92 -13.49 3.62
N ALA A 81 -18.22 -14.54 3.19
CA ALA A 81 -16.89 -14.43 2.59
C ALA A 81 -16.93 -13.60 1.30
N ASN A 82 -17.87 -13.89 0.40
CA ASN A 82 -18.06 -13.12 -0.83
C ASN A 82 -18.35 -11.64 -0.55
N TYR A 83 -19.24 -11.34 0.40
CA TYR A 83 -19.52 -9.96 0.79
C TYR A 83 -18.27 -9.23 1.33
N LEU A 84 -17.47 -9.89 2.18
CA LEU A 84 -16.24 -9.31 2.73
C LEU A 84 -15.17 -9.09 1.65
N LEU A 85 -15.05 -10.01 0.69
CA LEU A 85 -14.17 -9.85 -0.46
C LEU A 85 -14.59 -8.66 -1.32
N ASP A 86 -15.88 -8.51 -1.62
CA ASP A 86 -16.40 -7.36 -2.37
C ASP A 86 -16.13 -6.03 -1.62
N GLN A 87 -16.30 -6.00 -0.29
CA GLN A 87 -15.97 -4.83 0.53
C GLN A 87 -14.47 -4.52 0.52
N GLN A 88 -13.61 -5.54 0.55
CA GLN A 88 -12.16 -5.37 0.49
C GLN A 88 -11.73 -4.81 -0.87
N ILE A 89 -12.28 -5.33 -1.97
CA ILE A 89 -12.01 -4.81 -3.32
C ILE A 89 -12.44 -3.34 -3.40
N ALA A 90 -13.65 -3.00 -2.95
CA ALA A 90 -14.13 -1.62 -2.95
C ALA A 90 -13.28 -0.70 -2.06
N ALA A 91 -12.76 -1.19 -0.93
CA ALA A 91 -11.85 -0.43 -0.08
C ALA A 91 -10.50 -0.16 -0.77
N LEU A 92 -9.92 -1.19 -1.40
CA LEU A 92 -8.67 -1.08 -2.16
C LEU A 92 -8.81 -0.12 -3.35
N GLU A 93 -9.93 -0.18 -4.07
CA GLU A 93 -10.24 0.75 -5.16
C GLU A 93 -10.32 2.20 -4.68
N ARG A 94 -11.03 2.46 -3.57
CA ARG A 94 -11.09 3.81 -2.98
C ARG A 94 -9.71 4.30 -2.57
N GLN A 95 -8.92 3.45 -1.91
CA GLN A 95 -7.57 3.78 -1.49
C GLN A 95 -6.67 4.11 -2.68
N PHE A 96 -6.81 3.36 -3.77
CA PHE A 96 -6.07 3.62 -5.01
C PHE A 96 -6.43 4.99 -5.61
N ILE A 97 -7.72 5.34 -5.62
CA ILE A 97 -8.19 6.65 -6.13
C ILE A 97 -7.67 7.80 -5.25
N THR A 98 -7.67 7.65 -3.92
CA THR A 98 -7.30 8.76 -3.01
C THR A 98 -5.80 8.90 -2.78
N GLU A 99 -5.07 7.80 -2.71
CA GLU A 99 -3.64 7.80 -2.35
C GLU A 99 -2.70 7.57 -3.54
N GLY A 100 -3.25 7.27 -4.72
CA GLY A 100 -2.50 6.91 -5.91
C GLY A 100 -1.95 5.48 -5.87
N GLY A 101 -1.58 4.97 -7.04
CA GLY A 101 -1.00 3.64 -7.18
C GLY A 101 0.42 3.52 -6.62
N TYR A 102 0.91 2.29 -6.49
CA TYR A 102 2.29 2.02 -6.02
C TYR A 102 3.36 2.76 -6.86
N SER A 103 3.19 2.79 -8.20
CA SER A 103 4.08 3.50 -9.11
C SER A 103 4.12 5.01 -8.86
N GLU A 104 2.97 5.62 -8.59
CA GLU A 104 2.85 7.05 -8.26
C GLU A 104 3.50 7.35 -6.91
N LYS A 105 3.25 6.51 -5.90
CA LYS A 105 3.89 6.60 -4.58
C LYS A 105 5.42 6.50 -4.69
N LEU A 106 5.94 5.56 -5.49
CA LEU A 106 7.37 5.44 -5.75
C LEU A 106 7.93 6.65 -6.52
N ALA A 107 7.18 7.19 -7.49
CA ALA A 107 7.59 8.39 -8.22
C ALA A 107 7.68 9.60 -7.28
N ALA A 108 6.67 9.80 -6.44
CA ALA A 108 6.66 10.85 -5.41
C ALA A 108 7.84 10.68 -4.43
N ALA A 109 8.09 9.45 -3.95
CA ALA A 109 9.23 9.16 -3.08
C ALA A 109 10.58 9.47 -3.77
N ARG A 110 10.75 9.12 -5.05
CA ARG A 110 11.96 9.44 -5.82
C ARG A 110 12.17 10.95 -5.98
N ILE A 111 11.10 11.71 -6.23
CA ILE A 111 11.18 13.17 -6.34
C ILE A 111 11.59 13.78 -4.99
N ALA A 112 10.96 13.35 -3.89
CA ALA A 112 11.29 13.81 -2.54
C ALA A 112 12.76 13.54 -2.18
N GLU A 113 13.28 12.35 -2.53
CA GLU A 113 14.68 11.99 -2.27
C GLU A 113 15.66 12.84 -3.10
N ARG A 114 15.33 13.13 -4.36
CA ARG A 114 16.13 14.07 -5.19
C ARG A 114 16.14 15.47 -4.59
N SER A 115 14.98 15.97 -4.15
CA SER A 115 14.90 17.29 -3.53
C SER A 115 15.69 17.40 -2.22
N LYS A 116 15.73 16.35 -1.38
CA LYS A 116 16.59 16.31 -0.19
C LYS A 116 18.07 16.39 -0.56
N LYS A 117 18.49 15.64 -1.58
CA LYS A 117 19.88 15.61 -2.05
C LYS A 117 20.32 16.96 -2.65
N ASP A 118 19.44 17.61 -3.41
CA ASP A 118 19.69 18.96 -3.94
C ASP A 118 19.77 20.02 -2.83
N GLN A 119 19.04 19.86 -1.72
CA GLN A 119 19.12 20.77 -0.57
C GLN A 119 20.44 20.63 0.21
N THR A 120 20.96 19.41 0.38
CA THR A 120 22.28 19.19 1.01
C THR A 120 23.43 19.77 0.19
N ASP A 121 23.33 19.75 -1.14
CA ASP A 121 24.30 20.38 -2.04
C ASP A 121 24.18 21.92 -2.06
N GLN A 122 23.04 22.48 -1.65
CA GLN A 122 22.84 23.94 -1.56
C GLN A 122 23.30 24.54 -0.23
N SER A 123 23.26 23.79 0.88
CA SER A 123 23.77 24.28 2.18
C SER A 123 25.29 24.50 2.18
N ASP A 124 26.03 23.86 1.28
CA ASP A 124 27.48 24.01 1.13
C ASP A 124 27.88 25.19 0.21
N ARG A 125 26.90 25.90 -0.39
CA ARG A 125 27.13 27.04 -1.30
C ARG A 125 27.00 28.42 -0.65
N SER A 126 26.79 28.49 0.68
CA SER A 126 26.55 29.76 1.38
C SER A 126 27.79 30.34 2.10
N GLU A 127 28.99 29.82 1.85
CA GLU A 127 30.20 30.62 2.07
C GLU A 127 30.32 31.63 0.92
N LYS A 128 29.80 32.85 1.14
CA LYS A 128 29.94 33.97 0.20
C LYS A 128 31.43 34.23 -0.04
N GLY A 129 31.94 33.69 -1.15
CA GLY A 129 33.31 33.87 -1.57
C GLY A 129 33.69 35.34 -1.74
N PRO A 130 35.01 35.65 -1.79
CA PRO A 130 35.50 37.01 -1.95
C PRO A 130 34.93 37.67 -3.21
N THR A 131 34.85 39.00 -3.21
CA THR A 131 34.41 39.75 -4.38
C THR A 131 35.44 39.68 -5.52
N CYS A 132 34.92 39.64 -6.75
CA CYS A 132 35.72 39.60 -7.96
C CYS A 132 36.45 40.93 -8.18
N PRO A 133 37.78 40.93 -8.44
CA PRO A 133 38.54 42.16 -8.63
C PRO A 133 38.21 42.90 -9.94
N LEU A 134 37.55 42.23 -10.90
CA LEU A 134 37.22 42.82 -12.21
C LEU A 134 35.79 43.39 -12.29
N CYS A 135 34.83 42.82 -11.56
CA CYS A 135 33.41 43.19 -11.70
C CYS A 135 32.65 43.32 -10.37
N GLY A 136 33.29 43.10 -9.23
CA GLY A 136 32.68 43.24 -7.90
C GLY A 136 31.70 42.13 -7.49
N LYS A 137 31.26 41.25 -8.40
CA LYS A 137 30.35 40.13 -8.11
C LYS A 137 30.97 39.11 -7.14
N PRO A 138 30.17 38.42 -6.28
CA PRO A 138 30.68 37.37 -5.40
C PRO A 138 31.22 36.20 -6.21
N MET A 139 32.42 35.73 -5.86
CA MET A 139 33.08 34.63 -6.58
C MET A 139 32.59 33.27 -6.07
N ALA A 140 32.61 32.27 -6.95
CA ALA A 140 32.28 30.88 -6.60
C ALA A 140 33.54 30.03 -6.56
N LEU A 141 33.62 29.14 -5.57
CA LEU A 141 34.70 28.16 -5.44
C LEU A 141 34.61 27.15 -6.59
N ARG A 142 35.70 26.94 -7.32
CA ARG A 142 35.76 26.04 -8.48
C ARG A 142 37.00 25.18 -8.42
N THR A 143 36.90 23.93 -8.86
CA THR A 143 38.05 23.02 -8.98
C THR A 143 38.56 23.02 -10.41
N ALA A 144 39.87 23.21 -10.59
CA ALA A 144 40.52 23.14 -11.89
C ALA A 144 40.47 21.71 -12.43
N ARG A 145 39.90 21.54 -13.64
CA ARG A 145 39.69 20.21 -14.25
C ARG A 145 40.86 19.74 -15.12
N LYS A 146 41.74 20.64 -15.59
CA LYS A 146 42.79 20.35 -16.57
C LYS A 146 44.05 21.19 -16.33
N GLY A 147 45.21 20.67 -16.73
CA GLY A 147 46.51 21.35 -16.64
C GLY A 147 47.31 21.04 -15.37
N PRO A 148 48.45 21.72 -15.15
CA PRO A 148 49.39 21.44 -14.05
C PRO A 148 48.79 21.60 -12.64
N ARG A 149 47.66 22.31 -12.55
CA ARG A 149 46.94 22.59 -11.31
C ARG A 149 45.59 21.84 -11.24
N ALA A 150 45.40 20.79 -12.03
CA ALA A 150 44.19 19.98 -11.96
C ALA A 150 43.98 19.43 -10.53
N GLY A 151 42.75 19.52 -10.03
CA GLY A 151 42.41 19.18 -8.65
C GLY A 151 42.51 20.32 -7.64
N SER A 152 43.23 21.41 -7.94
CA SER A 152 43.27 22.59 -7.06
C SER A 152 41.97 23.40 -7.11
N GLN A 153 41.57 23.98 -5.97
CA GLN A 153 40.44 24.90 -5.89
C GLN A 153 40.91 26.34 -6.13
N PHE A 154 40.06 27.14 -6.78
CA PHE A 154 40.26 28.57 -7.01
C PHE A 154 38.90 29.28 -6.98
N TRP A 155 38.89 30.55 -6.59
CA TRP A 155 37.72 31.40 -6.74
C TRP A 155 37.61 31.86 -8.19
N GLY A 156 36.48 31.58 -8.84
CA GLY A 156 36.20 32.00 -10.22
C GLY A 156 34.96 32.89 -10.29
N CYS A 157 35.02 33.95 -11.11
CA CYS A 157 33.86 34.81 -11.35
C CYS A 157 32.70 34.00 -11.98
N PRO A 158 31.46 34.15 -11.51
CA PRO A 158 30.29 33.50 -12.12
C PRO A 158 29.98 34.04 -13.52
N GLY A 159 30.45 35.24 -13.88
CA GLY A 159 30.24 35.85 -15.19
C GLY A 159 31.21 35.38 -16.29
N TYR A 160 31.88 34.24 -16.13
CA TYR A 160 32.67 33.67 -17.24
C TYR A 160 31.72 33.20 -18.36
N PRO A 161 32.02 33.48 -19.65
CA PRO A 161 33.30 33.91 -20.23
C PRO A 161 33.54 35.42 -20.28
N GLU A 162 32.52 36.24 -19.98
CA GLU A 162 32.54 37.70 -20.09
C GLU A 162 33.46 38.36 -19.06
N CYS A 163 33.59 37.74 -17.87
CA CYS A 163 34.49 38.16 -16.81
C CYS A 163 35.40 36.99 -16.39
N LYS A 164 36.70 37.12 -16.68
CA LYS A 164 37.72 36.07 -16.42
C LYS A 164 38.44 36.24 -15.07
N GLY A 165 37.82 36.93 -14.12
CA GLY A 165 38.44 37.18 -12.81
C GLY A 165 38.60 35.89 -12.01
N THR A 166 39.81 35.65 -11.52
CA THR A 166 40.15 34.51 -10.65
C THR A 166 40.93 34.97 -9.43
N LYS A 167 40.82 34.23 -8.32
CA LYS A 167 41.63 34.40 -7.11
C LYS A 167 42.05 33.02 -6.60
N PRO A 168 43.27 32.84 -6.06
CA PRO A 168 43.63 31.64 -5.34
C PRO A 168 42.74 31.48 -4.09
N VAL A 169 42.48 30.24 -3.69
CA VAL A 169 41.92 29.92 -2.36
C VAL A 169 42.99 30.10 -1.31
#